data_AF-A0A3A5VS20-F1
#
_entry.id   AF-A0A3A5VS20-F1
#
_cell.length_a   1.000
_cell.length_b   1.000
_cell.length_c   1.000
_cell.angle_alpha   90.00
_cell.angle_beta   90.00
_cell.angle_gamma   90.00
#
_symmetry.space_group_name_H-M   'P 1'
#
loop_
_entity.id
_entity.type
_entity.pdbx_description
1 polymer ?
#
loop_
_entity_poly.entity_id
_entity_poly.type
_entity_poly.pdbx_seq_one_letter_code
_entity_poly.pdbx_strand_id
1 'polypeptide(L)'
;MEGSRLRLSGTGEGFSTNVRTVLSGADSPQKVFAALQLLFPEVEIREVPGEPSFGHASNHEWSFEDLSLSTFLTQLHEQRILDTALDAMSLNMNEESTMFQISRQAAVAGKIAFPIPGDRPVGGVFEISIIGNGLADWLQAATWHPGRSQVPRHINDERSMNDDGESATWV
;
A
#
# COMPACT_ATOMS: atom_id res chain seq x y z
N MET A 1 19.36 -17.95 -12.79
CA MET A 1 19.53 -17.97 -11.32
C MET A 1 18.50 -17.01 -10.77
N GLU A 2 17.37 -17.52 -10.27
CA GLU A 2 16.42 -16.71 -9.52
C GLU A 2 17.13 -16.25 -8.25
N GLY A 3 17.37 -14.93 -8.14
CA GLY A 3 17.92 -14.36 -6.92
C GLY A 3 17.00 -14.69 -5.75
N SER A 4 17.58 -15.19 -4.67
CA SER A 4 16.86 -15.50 -3.43
C SER A 4 15.99 -14.32 -3.01
N ARG A 5 14.66 -14.46 -3.13
CA ARG A 5 13.71 -13.43 -2.73
C ARG A 5 13.80 -13.24 -1.21
N LEU A 6 14.18 -12.04 -0.78
CA LEU A 6 14.07 -11.63 0.61
C LEU A 6 12.58 -11.64 0.99
N ARG A 7 12.22 -12.45 1.99
CA ARG A 7 10.85 -12.50 2.53
C ARG A 7 10.72 -11.43 3.61
N LEU A 8 10.65 -10.17 3.18
CA LEU A 8 10.43 -9.04 4.08
C LEU A 8 8.95 -8.95 4.45
N SER A 9 8.69 -8.45 5.65
CA SER A 9 7.34 -8.31 6.19
C SER A 9 7.13 -7.06 7.02
N GLY A 10 8.20 -6.35 7.38
CA GLY A 10 8.18 -5.20 8.30
C GLY A 10 8.06 -5.65 9.77
N THR A 11 7.16 -6.60 10.04
CA THR A 11 6.98 -7.22 11.36
C THR A 11 8.22 -8.00 11.79
N GLY A 12 8.76 -7.68 12.97
CA GLY A 12 9.99 -8.32 13.49
C GLY A 12 11.29 -7.81 12.86
N GLU A 13 11.22 -6.83 11.95
CA GLU A 13 12.36 -6.18 11.29
C GLU A 13 12.64 -4.77 11.84
N GLY A 14 11.94 -4.37 12.90
CA GLY A 14 12.04 -3.04 13.51
C GLY A 14 11.07 -2.01 12.93
N PHE A 15 10.10 -2.43 12.11
CA PHE A 15 9.07 -1.57 11.54
C PHE A 15 7.70 -1.86 12.14
N SER A 16 6.94 -0.80 12.41
CA SER A 16 5.53 -0.85 12.73
C SER A 16 4.73 -0.39 11.51
N THR A 17 3.71 -1.16 11.13
CA THR A 17 2.85 -0.83 9.99
C THR A 17 1.42 -0.67 10.47
N ASN A 18 0.84 0.51 10.25
CA ASN A 18 -0.55 0.78 10.60
C ASN A 18 -1.37 1.04 9.35
N VAL A 19 -2.57 0.47 9.31
CA VAL A 19 -3.50 0.61 8.19
C VAL A 19 -4.80 1.23 8.67
N ARG A 20 -5.22 2.29 8.00
CA ARG A 20 -6.42 3.06 8.32
C ARG A 20 -7.33 3.18 7.11
N THR A 21 -8.64 3.16 7.35
CA THR A 21 -9.63 3.48 6.32
C THR A 21 -10.87 4.11 6.90
N VAL A 22 -11.50 4.97 6.11
CA VAL A 22 -12.77 5.61 6.44
C VAL A 22 -13.84 5.03 5.53
N LEU A 23 -14.84 4.41 6.12
CA LEU A 23 -16.08 4.00 5.47
C LEU A 23 -17.02 5.18 5.51
N SER A 24 -17.60 5.54 4.37
CA SER A 24 -18.45 6.70 4.23
C SER A 24 -19.71 6.38 3.44
N GLY A 25 -20.84 6.93 3.89
CA GLY A 25 -22.07 6.97 3.10
C GLY A 25 -22.63 5.59 2.76
N ALA A 26 -22.35 5.15 1.54
CA ALA A 26 -22.87 3.93 0.91
C ALA A 26 -21.81 2.82 0.76
N ASP A 27 -20.65 2.97 1.40
CA ASP A 27 -19.65 1.91 1.44
C ASP A 27 -20.20 0.66 2.12
N SER A 28 -19.96 -0.51 1.53
CA SER A 28 -20.30 -1.81 2.13
C SER A 28 -19.19 -2.22 3.11
N PRO A 29 -19.43 -2.26 4.43
CA PRO A 29 -18.42 -2.67 5.39
C PRO A 29 -17.90 -4.08 5.13
N GLN A 30 -18.78 -4.99 4.72
CA GLN A 30 -18.45 -6.37 4.39
C GLN A 30 -17.44 -6.44 3.24
N LYS A 31 -17.66 -5.67 2.16
CA LYS A 31 -16.75 -5.65 1.01
C LYS A 31 -15.43 -4.96 1.34
N VAL A 32 -15.46 -3.88 2.12
CA VAL A 32 -14.24 -3.19 2.55
C VAL A 32 -13.39 -4.10 3.44
N PHE A 33 -14.01 -4.81 4.38
CA PHE A 33 -13.33 -5.77 5.24
C PHE A 33 -12.74 -6.94 4.45
N ALA A 34 -13.52 -7.53 3.54
CA ALA A 34 -13.03 -8.61 2.68
C ALA A 34 -11.83 -8.16 1.82
N ALA A 35 -11.88 -6.96 1.25
CA ALA A 35 -10.77 -6.38 0.49
C ALA A 35 -9.52 -6.17 1.36
N LEU A 36 -9.71 -5.73 2.60
CA LEU A 36 -8.62 -5.55 3.56
C LEU A 36 -7.96 -6.89 3.89
N GLN A 37 -8.75 -7.94 4.15
CA GLN A 37 -8.25 -9.28 4.45
C GLN A 37 -7.49 -9.95 3.29
N LEU A 38 -7.77 -9.57 2.03
CA LEU A 38 -7.00 -10.06 0.88
C LEU A 38 -5.56 -9.52 0.89
N LEU A 39 -5.32 -8.34 1.47
CA LEU A 39 -4.00 -7.70 1.53
C LEU A 39 -3.32 -7.87 2.89
N PHE A 40 -4.11 -7.97 3.96
CA PHE A 40 -3.68 -8.12 5.36
C PHE A 40 -4.52 -9.21 6.05
N PRO A 41 -4.19 -10.50 5.84
CA PRO A 41 -5.01 -11.62 6.30
C PRO A 41 -5.21 -11.71 7.83
N GLU A 42 -4.29 -11.14 8.59
CA GLU A 42 -4.29 -11.10 10.06
C GLU A 42 -5.24 -10.06 10.65
N VAL A 43 -5.87 -9.24 9.81
CA VAL A 43 -6.83 -8.24 10.29
C VAL A 43 -8.09 -8.91 10.83
N GLU A 44 -8.42 -8.57 12.08
CA GLU A 44 -9.63 -9.01 12.78
C GLU A 44 -10.43 -7.81 13.29
N ILE A 45 -11.75 -7.87 13.13
CA ILE A 45 -12.70 -6.93 13.74
C ILE A 45 -13.71 -7.76 14.53
N ARG A 46 -14.05 -7.32 15.75
CA ARG A 46 -15.01 -8.03 16.63
C ARG A 46 -16.37 -8.22 15.97
N GLU A 47 -16.85 -7.19 15.29
CA GLU A 47 -18.12 -7.21 14.57
C GLU A 47 -18.04 -6.25 13.38
N VAL A 48 -18.27 -6.75 12.19
CA VAL A 48 -18.36 -5.93 10.98
C VAL A 48 -19.75 -5.27 10.96
N PRO A 49 -19.86 -3.93 10.89
CA PRO A 49 -21.14 -3.23 10.82
C PRO A 49 -22.02 -3.73 9.68
N GLY A 50 -23.34 -3.64 9.84
CA GLY A 50 -24.30 -3.98 8.79
C GLY A 50 -24.19 -3.09 7.55
N GLU A 51 -24.72 -3.58 6.43
CA GLU A 51 -24.77 -2.84 5.16
C GLU A 51 -25.59 -1.55 5.31
N PRO A 52 -25.13 -0.43 4.73
CA PRO A 52 -25.90 0.82 4.74
C PRO A 52 -27.21 0.65 3.98
N SER A 53 -28.23 1.40 4.41
CA SER A 53 -29.52 1.46 3.70
C SER A 53 -29.78 2.89 3.24
N PHE A 54 -30.66 3.04 2.24
CA PHE A 54 -30.99 4.36 1.71
C PHE A 54 -31.48 5.29 2.84
N GLY A 55 -30.86 6.47 2.96
CA GLY A 55 -31.14 7.43 4.03
C GLY A 55 -30.43 7.18 5.36
N HIS A 56 -29.71 6.06 5.52
CA HIS A 56 -28.95 5.71 6.72
C HIS A 56 -27.50 5.41 6.36
N ALA A 57 -26.71 6.49 6.23
CA ALA A 57 -25.27 6.38 6.03
C ALA A 57 -24.57 5.83 7.27
N SER A 58 -23.65 4.91 7.08
CA SER A 58 -22.75 4.42 8.13
C SER A 58 -21.35 5.00 7.89
N ASN A 59 -20.94 5.92 8.76
CA ASN A 59 -19.59 6.46 8.73
C ASN A 59 -18.78 5.79 9.85
N HIS A 60 -17.78 5.01 9.47
CA HIS A 60 -16.91 4.30 10.40
C HIS A 60 -15.46 4.54 10.05
N GLU A 61 -14.62 4.62 11.06
CA GLU A 61 -13.18 4.64 10.90
C GLU A 61 -12.60 3.35 11.46
N TRP A 62 -11.79 2.67 10.65
CA TRP A 62 -11.04 1.50 11.07
C TRP A 62 -9.56 1.81 11.06
N SER A 63 -8.87 1.36 12.10
CA SER A 63 -7.43 1.47 12.27
C SER A 63 -6.91 0.15 12.83
N PHE A 64 -5.83 -0.34 12.24
CA PHE A 64 -5.18 -1.59 12.61
C PHE A 64 -3.69 -1.31 12.77
N GLU A 65 -3.10 -1.87 13.82
CA GLU A 65 -1.71 -1.63 14.18
C GLU A 65 -0.88 -2.89 13.98
N ASP A 66 0.41 -2.69 13.70
CA ASP A 66 1.42 -3.74 13.58
C ASP A 66 1.08 -4.88 12.59
N LEU A 67 0.51 -4.51 11.43
CA LEU A 67 0.19 -5.46 10.37
C LEU A 67 1.43 -5.90 9.59
N SER A 68 1.41 -7.13 9.09
CA SER A 68 2.42 -7.69 8.20
C SER A 68 2.23 -7.19 6.76
N LEU A 69 3.32 -6.70 6.16
CA LEU A 69 3.33 -6.34 4.73
C LEU A 69 3.64 -7.53 3.81
N SER A 70 3.72 -8.75 4.33
CA SER A 70 4.14 -9.93 3.56
C SER A 70 3.25 -10.23 2.34
N THR A 71 1.93 -10.26 2.52
CA THR A 71 0.95 -10.47 1.44
C THR A 71 0.92 -9.28 0.49
N PHE A 72 0.92 -8.06 1.02
CA PHE A 72 1.02 -6.82 0.26
C PHE A 72 2.24 -6.79 -0.68
N LEU A 73 3.45 -7.03 -0.15
CA LEU A 73 4.68 -7.06 -0.94
C LEU A 73 4.65 -8.19 -1.99
N THR A 74 4.02 -9.31 -1.67
CA THR A 74 3.82 -10.40 -2.64
C THR A 74 2.96 -9.96 -3.82
N GLN A 75 1.88 -9.23 -3.57
CA GLN A 75 1.05 -8.69 -4.65
C GLN A 75 1.80 -7.66 -5.51
N LEU A 76 2.66 -6.81 -4.93
CA LEU A 76 3.50 -5.90 -5.72
C LEU A 76 4.44 -6.64 -6.69
N HIS A 77 5.05 -7.74 -6.23
CA HIS A 77 5.90 -8.59 -7.06
C HIS A 77 5.10 -9.29 -8.16
N GLU A 78 3.95 -9.88 -7.84
CA GLU A 78 3.08 -10.58 -8.79
C GLU A 78 2.58 -9.63 -9.88
N GLN A 79 2.24 -8.40 -9.50
CA GLN A 79 1.80 -7.35 -10.42
C GLN A 79 2.94 -6.67 -11.18
N ARG A 80 4.20 -6.89 -10.78
CA ARG A 80 5.40 -6.26 -11.36
C ARG A 80 5.36 -4.73 -11.34
N ILE A 81 4.86 -4.14 -10.25
CA ILE A 81 4.73 -2.68 -10.06
C ILE A 81 5.70 -2.14 -8.99
N LEU A 82 6.85 -2.78 -8.80
CA LEU A 82 7.78 -2.48 -7.71
C LEU A 82 8.45 -1.10 -7.84
N ASP A 83 8.68 -0.62 -9.07
CA ASP A 83 9.19 0.74 -9.31
C ASP A 83 8.14 1.79 -8.94
N THR A 84 6.91 1.62 -9.41
CA THR A 84 5.77 2.47 -9.00
C THR A 84 5.54 2.43 -7.50
N ALA A 85 5.70 1.26 -6.88
CA ALA A 85 5.56 1.13 -5.43
C ALA A 85 6.67 1.87 -4.68
N LEU A 86 7.93 1.79 -5.14
CA LEU A 86 9.02 2.55 -4.53
C LEU A 86 8.73 4.06 -4.59
N ASP A 87 8.31 4.56 -5.76
CA ASP A 87 8.00 5.97 -5.95
C ASP A 87 6.83 6.40 -5.03
N ALA A 88 5.71 5.68 -5.07
CA ALA A 88 4.52 6.01 -4.29
C ALA A 88 4.73 5.87 -2.76
N MET A 89 5.45 4.84 -2.32
CA MET A 89 5.73 4.59 -0.90
C MET A 89 6.82 5.52 -0.34
N SER A 90 7.61 6.17 -1.18
CA SER A 90 8.65 7.12 -0.73
C SER A 90 8.26 8.59 -0.88
N LEU A 91 7.17 8.89 -1.60
CA LEU A 91 6.73 10.26 -1.91
C LEU A 91 6.58 11.16 -0.66
N ASN A 92 5.96 10.65 0.41
CA ASN A 92 5.75 11.38 1.66
C ASN A 92 6.63 10.85 2.81
N MET A 93 7.79 10.28 2.47
CA MET A 93 8.69 9.69 3.44
C MET A 93 9.55 10.78 4.11
N ASN A 94 9.71 10.65 5.43
CA ASN A 94 10.78 11.29 6.21
C ASN A 94 11.79 10.23 6.68
N GLU A 95 12.76 10.58 7.52
CA GLU A 95 13.85 9.67 7.89
C GLU A 95 13.39 8.32 8.46
N GLU A 96 12.32 8.30 9.24
CA GLU A 96 11.87 7.11 9.99
C GLU A 96 10.42 6.72 9.71
N SER A 97 9.69 7.46 8.88
CA SER A 97 8.30 7.14 8.58
C SER A 97 7.87 7.51 7.18
N THR A 98 6.91 6.76 6.65
CA THR A 98 6.23 7.07 5.40
C THR A 98 4.74 6.83 5.50
N MET A 99 3.98 7.51 4.65
CA MET A 99 2.55 7.32 4.49
C MET A 99 2.19 7.33 3.01
N PHE A 100 1.41 6.33 2.61
CA PHE A 100 0.90 6.23 1.24
C PHE A 100 -0.49 5.62 1.24
N GLN A 101 -1.15 5.67 0.08
CA GLN A 101 -2.53 5.21 -0.07
C GLN A 101 -2.62 4.17 -1.17
N ILE A 102 -3.59 3.26 -1.04
CA ILE A 102 -3.94 2.30 -2.08
C ILE A 102 -5.45 2.29 -2.30
N SER A 103 -5.88 2.02 -3.54
CA SER A 103 -7.29 1.97 -3.93
C SER A 103 -8.01 0.78 -3.32
N ARG A 104 -9.13 1.02 -2.62
CA ARG A 104 -10.01 -0.06 -2.13
C ARG A 104 -10.64 -0.85 -3.27
N GLN A 105 -10.93 -0.20 -4.41
CA GLN A 105 -11.50 -0.88 -5.58
C GLN A 105 -10.54 -1.91 -6.17
N ALA A 106 -9.24 -1.59 -6.23
CA ALA A 106 -8.23 -2.56 -6.64
C ALA A 106 -8.11 -3.70 -5.62
N ALA A 107 -8.13 -3.35 -4.33
CA ALA A 107 -8.02 -4.32 -3.24
C ALA A 107 -9.18 -5.33 -3.17
N VAL A 108 -10.39 -4.95 -3.61
CA VAL A 108 -11.52 -5.89 -3.75
C VAL A 108 -11.17 -7.05 -4.69
N ALA A 109 -10.32 -6.83 -5.69
CA ALA A 109 -9.80 -7.86 -6.59
C ALA A 109 -8.47 -8.48 -6.12
N GLY A 110 -8.04 -8.20 -4.89
CA GLY A 110 -6.74 -8.61 -4.34
C GLY A 110 -5.54 -7.89 -4.96
N LYS A 111 -5.76 -6.78 -5.66
CA LYS A 111 -4.71 -6.02 -6.36
C LYS A 111 -4.36 -4.74 -5.63
N ILE A 112 -3.14 -4.27 -5.87
CA ILE A 112 -2.63 -2.99 -5.39
C ILE A 112 -2.62 -1.99 -6.54
N ALA A 113 -3.21 -0.82 -6.31
CA ALA A 113 -3.09 0.34 -7.19
C ALA A 113 -2.92 1.58 -6.32
N PHE A 114 -1.89 2.37 -6.60
CA PHE A 114 -1.66 3.65 -5.95
C PHE A 114 -2.53 4.71 -6.65
N PRO A 115 -3.42 5.40 -5.93
CA PRO A 115 -4.19 6.50 -6.50
C PRO A 115 -3.25 7.65 -6.87
N ILE A 116 -3.67 8.49 -7.82
CA ILE A 116 -2.94 9.68 -8.20
C ILE A 116 -2.90 10.63 -6.98
N PRO A 117 -1.74 11.23 -6.65
CA PRO A 117 -1.65 12.19 -5.55
C PRO A 117 -2.70 13.29 -5.64
N GLY A 118 -3.44 13.51 -4.56
CA GLY A 118 -4.51 14.50 -4.49
C GLY A 118 -5.86 14.06 -5.07
N ASP A 119 -5.93 12.92 -5.76
CA ASP A 119 -7.20 12.34 -6.21
C ASP A 119 -7.92 11.61 -5.07
N ARG A 120 -9.26 11.60 -5.14
CA ARG A 120 -10.11 10.84 -4.21
C ARG A 120 -10.84 9.75 -4.99
N PRO A 121 -10.24 8.55 -5.11
CA PRO A 121 -10.81 7.50 -5.93
C PRO A 121 -12.20 7.11 -5.44
N VAL A 122 -13.07 6.78 -6.39
CA VAL A 122 -14.41 6.25 -6.08
C VAL A 122 -14.25 5.00 -5.23
N GLY A 123 -15.00 4.95 -4.12
CA GLY A 123 -14.92 3.86 -3.18
C GLY A 123 -13.71 3.93 -2.25
N GLY A 124 -12.96 5.04 -2.17
CA GLY A 124 -12.01 5.36 -1.11
C GLY A 124 -10.69 4.57 -1.11
N VAL A 125 -9.90 4.77 -0.06
CA VAL A 125 -8.52 4.27 0.06
C VAL A 125 -8.28 3.51 1.36
N PHE A 126 -7.26 2.65 1.34
CA PHE A 126 -6.54 2.24 2.54
C PHE A 126 -5.30 3.13 2.67
N GLU A 127 -5.18 3.83 3.78
CA GLU A 127 -4.00 4.61 4.15
C GLU A 127 -3.06 3.70 4.94
N ILE A 128 -1.82 3.58 4.50
CA ILE A 128 -0.81 2.72 5.08
C ILE A 128 0.33 3.61 5.57
N SER A 129 0.70 3.44 6.83
CA SER A 129 1.84 4.12 7.45
C SER A 129 2.84 3.09 7.93
N ILE A 130 4.13 3.35 7.69
CA ILE A 130 5.24 2.52 8.15
C ILE A 130 6.18 3.41 8.94
N ILE A 131 6.60 2.95 10.11
CA ILE A 131 7.51 3.68 11.00
C ILE A 131 8.63 2.73 11.43
N GLY A 132 9.88 3.18 11.34
CA GLY A 132 11.06 2.46 11.83
C GLY A 132 12.38 3.03 11.28
N ASN A 133 13.47 2.72 11.98
CA ASN A 133 14.80 3.23 11.62
C ASN A 133 15.32 2.51 10.36
N GLY A 134 15.95 3.26 9.46
CA GLY A 134 16.48 2.70 8.21
C GLY A 134 15.38 2.37 7.18
N LEU A 135 14.24 3.06 7.26
CA LEU A 135 13.09 2.84 6.38
C LEU A 135 13.43 2.98 4.89
N ALA A 136 14.27 3.95 4.52
CA ALA A 136 14.69 4.16 3.14
C ALA A 136 15.41 2.94 2.54
N ASP A 137 16.31 2.32 3.30
CA ASP A 137 17.05 1.13 2.87
C ASP A 137 16.13 -0.09 2.84
N TRP A 138 15.25 -0.21 3.83
CA TRP A 138 14.26 -1.28 3.88
C TRP A 138 13.29 -1.22 2.70
N LEU A 139 12.77 -0.05 2.35
CA LEU A 139 11.88 0.14 1.19
C LEU A 139 12.58 -0.21 -0.13
N GLN A 140 13.83 0.19 -0.29
CA GLN A 140 14.63 -0.19 -1.47
C GLN A 140 14.82 -1.70 -1.56
N ALA A 141 15.07 -2.37 -0.43
CA ALA A 141 15.20 -3.83 -0.37
C ALA A 141 13.85 -4.53 -0.65
N ALA A 142 12.75 -4.03 -0.07
CA ALA A 142 11.40 -4.58 -0.22
C ALA A 142 10.85 -4.42 -1.64
N THR A 143 11.31 -3.40 -2.37
CA THR A 143 10.92 -3.14 -3.76
C THR A 143 11.97 -3.58 -4.78
N TRP A 144 13.02 -4.29 -4.35
CA TRP A 144 14.08 -4.69 -5.26
C TRP A 144 13.61 -5.77 -6.25
N HIS A 145 14.01 -5.64 -7.51
CA HIS A 145 13.85 -6.68 -8.52
C HIS A 145 15.05 -6.73 -9.49
N PRO A 146 15.26 -7.85 -10.21
CA PRO A 146 16.45 -8.04 -11.06
C PRO A 146 16.64 -7.00 -12.17
N GLY A 147 15.56 -6.32 -12.60
CA GLY A 147 15.66 -5.23 -13.58
C GLY A 147 16.56 -4.09 -13.11
N ARG A 148 16.63 -3.86 -11.78
CA ARG A 148 17.49 -2.83 -11.19
C ARG A 148 18.98 -3.14 -11.22
N SER A 149 19.37 -4.39 -11.50
CA SER A 149 20.78 -4.72 -11.75
C SER A 149 21.31 -4.11 -13.05
N GLN A 150 20.42 -3.87 -14.03
CA GLN A 150 20.77 -3.22 -15.30
C GLN A 150 20.48 -1.73 -15.28
N VAL A 151 19.38 -1.32 -14.63
CA VAL A 151 18.96 0.08 -14.49
C VAL A 151 18.69 0.37 -13.01
N PRO A 152 19.70 0.79 -12.22
CA PRO A 152 19.51 1.12 -10.82
C PRO A 152 18.44 2.20 -10.62
N ARG A 153 17.62 2.03 -9.59
CA ARG A 153 16.63 3.00 -9.12
C ARG A 153 16.86 3.27 -7.64
N HIS A 154 16.77 4.52 -7.24
CA HIS A 154 16.90 4.97 -5.86
C HIS A 154 15.75 5.91 -5.51
N ILE A 155 15.46 6.04 -4.22
CA ILE A 155 14.51 7.04 -3.73
C ILE A 155 15.04 8.43 -4.14
N ASN A 156 14.17 9.27 -4.73
CA ASN A 156 14.51 10.59 -5.28
C ASN A 156 15.47 10.56 -6.49
N ASP A 157 15.44 9.52 -7.33
CA ASP A 157 16.18 9.55 -8.60
C ASP A 157 15.49 10.39 -9.69
N GLU A 158 16.24 10.81 -10.70
CA GLU A 158 15.77 11.64 -11.84
C GLU A 158 14.73 10.93 -12.73
N ARG A 159 14.39 9.66 -12.45
CA ARG A 159 13.43 8.85 -13.21
C ARG A 159 12.16 8.56 -12.41
N SER A 160 11.99 9.18 -11.25
CA SER A 160 10.78 9.11 -10.44
C SER A 160 9.54 9.43 -11.28
N MET A 161 8.42 8.76 -10.99
CA MET A 161 7.11 9.06 -11.57
C MET A 161 6.81 10.57 -11.45
N ASN A 162 6.36 11.18 -12.55
CA ASN A 162 5.99 12.60 -12.56
C ASN A 162 4.70 12.83 -11.74
N ASP A 163 4.47 14.07 -11.31
CA ASP A 163 3.31 14.45 -10.47
C ASP A 163 1.93 14.16 -11.12
N ASP A 164 1.89 13.95 -12.44
CA ASP A 164 0.70 13.58 -13.22
C ASP A 164 0.46 12.06 -13.29
N GLY A 165 1.39 11.26 -12.75
CA GLY A 165 1.36 9.81 -12.78
C GLY A 165 1.76 9.20 -14.12
N GLU A 166 2.36 9.96 -15.03
CA GLU A 166 2.98 9.42 -16.23
C GLU A 166 4.37 8.84 -15.92
N SER A 167 4.71 7.74 -16.61
CA SER A 167 6.04 7.16 -16.54
C SER A 167 7.04 8.05 -17.28
N ALA A 168 8.17 8.39 -16.63
CA ALA A 168 9.29 9.03 -17.30
C ALA A 168 9.78 8.12 -18.44
N THR A 169 9.54 8.54 -19.69
CA THR A 169 9.96 7.80 -20.88
C THR A 169 11.42 8.15 -21.23
N TRP A 170 12.14 7.14 -21.70
CA TRP A 170 13.51 7.28 -22.18
C TRP A 170 13.56 8.20 -23.41
N VAL A 171 14.41 9.23 -23.39
CA VAL A 171 14.81 9.97 -24.59
C VAL A 171 16.06 9.33 -25.19
#